data_AF-A0A969G340-F1
#
_entry.id   AF-A0A969G340-F1
#
_cell.length_a   1.000
_cell.length_b   1.000
_cell.length_c   1.000
_cell.angle_alpha   90.00
_cell.angle_beta   90.00
_cell.angle_gamma   90.00
#
_symmetry.space_group_name_H-M   'P 1'
#
loop_
_entity.id
_entity.type
_entity.pdbx_description
1 polymer ?
#
loop_
_entity_poly.entity_id
_entity_poly.type
_entity_poly.pdbx_seq_one_letter_code
_entity_poly.pdbx_strand_id
1 'polypeptide(L)'
;MSILSTQDLQNIDDSKDLQKIFLKLGYEDAYGEIDVEDLELTDTQTSAVYRAYLIASYQNDSLQVILFELQWKEEHILRQRLQAIAKNLSQRPALYIVLGTTDYENLLLINVDKKFKEDMTLLSIIKQTKIKLNNPSSFEVNLLNSLATKERSSKEIYQAQHRTIQYSIHRTKERKRPKDAIGSYLHQIGQISLLKPEEEIILARQIKPLIEIEEKKEYLKGRLRREPTEGELSKSLSFSVEELKRRIKSGSRAKNKLVMANLRLVVSNAKKHTGRGLELLDLIQEGNLGLIRATEKFDPEAGTRFSTYATWWIRQAITRAIFDQSRVVRLPVHLWEKYYKFRQLIRPNNQGEIASLEAIASDLAITIDKLYSLKRIFLSPVSLDMSMRDDPSSTLGDFISYKYLIYNSGKTIYQKIYYEQLVAFLKSHLKLKQIQVIIYRFGLFDNNAKSLQEIGDKFQVSRERIRQIEAQSLSKLSRKYHVFNRIPTTKVKPLSLRELLMVKARYRFIQVNWQNNYESLERIVSLLDTEENSQNGITGLY
;
A
#
# COMPACT_ATOMS: atom_id res chain seq x y z
N MET A 1 65.23 2.02 -1.69
CA MET A 1 64.98 1.38 -0.38
C MET A 1 66.32 1.10 0.24
N SER A 2 66.62 1.73 1.37
CA SER A 2 67.81 1.43 2.16
C SER A 2 67.63 0.10 2.87
N ILE A 3 68.62 -0.79 2.77
CA ILE A 3 68.66 -2.04 3.55
C ILE A 3 68.99 -1.66 4.99
N LEU A 4 68.17 -2.09 5.95
CA LEU A 4 68.49 -1.88 7.38
C LEU A 4 69.81 -2.59 7.74
N SER A 5 70.65 -1.93 8.53
CA SER A 5 71.85 -2.51 9.13
C SER A 5 71.60 -2.89 10.59
N THR A 6 72.46 -3.72 11.17
CA THR A 6 72.37 -4.07 12.61
C THR A 6 72.56 -2.86 13.52
N GLN A 7 73.25 -1.82 13.06
CA GLN A 7 73.44 -0.56 13.79
C GLN A 7 72.16 0.29 13.81
N ASP A 8 71.29 0.17 12.81
CA ASP A 8 70.01 0.92 12.76
C ASP A 8 68.98 0.42 13.79
N LEU A 9 69.18 -0.78 14.34
CA LEU A 9 68.31 -1.38 15.36
C LEU A 9 68.88 -1.27 16.78
N GLN A 10 70.09 -0.73 16.94
CA GLN A 10 70.72 -0.48 18.24
C GLN A 10 70.37 0.95 18.68
N ASN A 11 69.98 1.14 19.95
CA ASN A 11 69.59 2.42 20.58
C ASN A 11 68.18 2.93 20.22
N ILE A 12 67.16 2.08 20.34
CA ILE A 12 65.75 2.46 20.22
C ILE A 12 65.19 2.65 21.63
N ASP A 13 64.97 3.90 22.03
CA ASP A 13 64.51 4.23 23.39
C ASP A 13 63.07 4.79 23.40
N ASP A 14 62.51 5.17 22.25
CA ASP A 14 61.16 5.77 22.12
C ASP A 14 60.43 5.35 20.82
N SER A 15 59.10 5.50 20.83
CA SER A 15 58.16 5.31 19.71
C SER A 15 58.58 6.04 18.42
N LYS A 16 59.19 7.22 18.54
CA LYS A 16 59.70 8.02 17.41
C LYS A 16 60.93 7.42 16.74
N ASP A 17 61.73 6.65 17.46
CA ASP A 17 62.89 5.98 16.86
C ASP A 17 62.46 4.73 16.07
N LEU A 18 61.42 4.04 16.53
CA LEU A 18 60.76 2.98 15.74
C LEU A 18 60.15 3.53 14.44
N GLN A 19 59.52 4.72 14.48
CA GLN A 19 59.00 5.38 13.28
C GLN A 19 60.07 5.60 12.20
N LYS A 20 61.24 6.10 12.58
CA LYS A 20 62.35 6.35 11.64
C LYS A 20 62.80 5.08 10.91
N ILE A 21 62.69 3.91 11.55
CA ILE A 21 63.02 2.62 10.95
C ILE A 21 62.01 2.25 9.87
N PHE A 22 60.70 2.40 10.13
CA PHE A 22 59.67 2.11 9.13
C PHE A 22 59.71 3.12 7.97
N LEU A 23 60.05 4.39 8.21
CA LEU A 23 60.31 5.37 7.16
C LEU A 23 61.50 4.93 6.25
N LYS A 24 62.60 4.45 6.83
CA LYS A 24 63.74 3.89 6.05
C LYS A 24 63.35 2.66 5.23
N LEU A 25 62.42 1.85 5.73
CA LEU A 25 61.87 0.69 5.02
C LEU A 25 60.91 1.08 3.87
N GLY A 26 60.57 2.36 3.72
CA GLY A 26 59.74 2.89 2.65
C GLY A 26 58.26 3.04 2.99
N TYR A 27 57.91 3.06 4.29
CA TYR A 27 56.58 3.45 4.76
C TYR A 27 56.44 4.98 4.78
N GLU A 28 55.20 5.46 4.73
CA GLU A 28 54.81 6.87 4.80
C GLU A 28 54.70 7.34 6.26
N ASP A 29 54.88 8.64 6.47
CA ASP A 29 54.81 9.27 7.79
C ASP A 29 53.35 9.44 8.23
N ALA A 30 52.98 8.80 9.34
CA ALA A 30 51.63 8.82 9.89
C ALA A 30 51.63 8.87 11.43
N TYR A 31 52.70 9.41 12.04
CA TYR A 31 52.84 9.35 13.49
C TYR A 31 51.75 10.12 14.23
N GLY A 32 51.03 9.43 15.11
CA GLY A 32 50.01 10.01 15.97
C GLY A 32 49.67 9.08 17.12
N GLU A 33 49.44 9.66 18.30
CA GLU A 33 48.87 8.92 19.43
C GLU A 33 47.41 8.58 19.09
N ILE A 34 47.03 7.32 19.32
CA ILE A 34 45.67 6.83 19.09
C ILE A 34 45.00 6.68 20.44
N ASP A 35 43.83 7.31 20.61
CA ASP A 35 42.98 7.05 21.75
C ASP A 35 42.52 5.58 21.75
N VAL A 36 42.81 4.87 22.84
CA VAL A 36 42.57 3.41 22.93
C VAL A 36 41.06 3.09 22.82
N GLU A 37 40.19 4.04 23.15
CA GLU A 37 38.74 3.93 22.98
C GLU A 37 38.31 3.89 21.50
N ASP A 38 39.02 4.60 20.62
CA ASP A 38 38.76 4.62 19.17
C ASP A 38 39.13 3.30 18.47
N LEU A 39 39.91 2.46 19.15
CA LEU A 39 40.28 1.13 18.66
C LEU A 39 39.19 0.07 18.88
N GLU A 40 38.06 0.43 19.49
CA GLU A 40 36.88 -0.44 19.74
C GLU A 40 37.28 -1.80 20.35
N LEU A 41 38.31 -1.80 21.19
CA LEU A 41 38.77 -2.98 21.89
C LEU A 41 37.79 -3.32 23.02
N THR A 42 37.70 -4.60 23.39
CA THR A 42 36.88 -4.98 24.55
C THR A 42 37.47 -4.40 25.85
N ASP A 43 36.66 -4.15 26.88
CA ASP A 43 37.13 -3.56 28.16
C ASP A 43 38.36 -4.26 28.75
N THR A 44 38.45 -5.59 28.59
CA THR A 44 39.59 -6.40 29.07
C THR A 44 40.87 -6.29 28.22
N GLN A 45 40.77 -5.78 27.00
CA GLN A 45 41.88 -5.48 26.09
C GLN A 45 42.34 -4.03 26.30
N THR A 46 41.40 -3.10 26.45
CA THR A 46 41.67 -1.69 26.75
C THR A 46 42.44 -1.52 28.05
N SER A 47 42.07 -2.27 29.10
CA SER A 47 42.78 -2.25 30.39
C SER A 47 44.22 -2.80 30.34
N ALA A 48 44.63 -3.42 29.24
CA ALA A 48 45.98 -4.00 29.08
C ALA A 48 46.95 -3.07 28.35
N VAL A 49 46.43 -2.02 27.70
CA VAL A 49 47.18 -1.06 26.88
C VAL A 49 47.41 0.20 27.71
N TYR A 50 48.67 0.62 27.82
CA TYR A 50 49.03 1.89 28.42
C TYR A 50 48.82 3.03 27.44
N ARG A 51 49.41 2.90 26.23
CA ARG A 51 49.30 3.85 25.11
C ARG A 51 49.35 3.10 23.79
N ALA A 52 48.74 3.70 22.76
CA ALA A 52 48.80 3.20 21.40
C ALA A 52 49.24 4.32 20.46
N TYR A 53 50.10 4.00 19.50
CA TYR A 53 50.60 4.94 18.50
C TYR A 53 50.43 4.35 17.10
N LEU A 54 49.91 5.14 16.16
CA LEU A 54 50.12 4.90 14.75
C LEU A 54 51.55 5.35 14.45
N ILE A 55 52.38 4.45 13.95
CA ILE A 55 53.80 4.74 13.71
C ILE A 55 54.09 4.98 12.24
N ALA A 56 53.45 4.24 11.34
CA ALA A 56 53.66 4.39 9.91
C ALA A 56 52.48 3.82 9.11
N SER A 57 52.29 4.28 7.88
CA SER A 57 51.32 3.69 6.94
C SER A 57 51.98 3.40 5.59
N TYR A 58 51.34 2.63 4.72
CA TYR A 58 51.85 2.35 3.38
C TYR A 58 50.73 2.45 2.33
N GLN A 59 51.00 3.15 1.23
CA GLN A 59 50.09 3.34 0.08
C GLN A 59 48.68 3.79 0.50
N ASN A 60 48.51 5.08 0.81
CA ASN A 60 47.21 5.69 1.14
C ASN A 60 46.43 4.88 2.22
N ASP A 61 47.08 4.59 3.35
CA ASP A 61 46.49 3.88 4.52
C ASP A 61 46.03 2.44 4.29
N SER A 62 46.48 1.79 3.21
CA SER A 62 46.13 0.37 2.95
C SER A 62 46.71 -0.61 3.99
N LEU A 63 47.86 -0.26 4.56
CA LEU A 63 48.55 -0.98 5.62
C LEU A 63 48.97 0.01 6.70
N GLN A 64 48.61 -0.27 7.96
CA GLN A 64 48.92 0.58 9.11
C GLN A 64 49.79 -0.16 10.13
N VAL A 65 50.81 0.51 10.64
CA VAL A 65 51.72 -0.02 11.67
C VAL A 65 51.36 0.62 13.00
N ILE A 66 50.82 -0.18 13.93
CA ILE A 66 50.36 0.30 15.24
C ILE A 66 51.25 -0.29 16.34
N LEU A 67 51.79 0.57 17.20
CA LEU A 67 52.53 0.19 18.40
C LEU A 67 51.63 0.30 19.64
N PHE A 68 51.63 -0.77 20.43
CA PHE A 68 51.00 -0.84 21.74
C PHE A 68 52.06 -0.90 22.84
N GLU A 69 52.03 0.09 23.74
CA GLU A 69 52.77 0.04 25.01
C GLU A 69 51.91 -0.70 26.04
N LEU A 70 52.45 -1.75 26.65
CA LEU A 70 51.70 -2.65 27.52
C LEU A 70 52.21 -2.56 28.96
N GLN A 71 51.30 -2.63 29.94
CA GLN A 71 51.61 -2.40 31.36
C GLN A 71 52.21 -3.61 32.10
N TRP A 72 52.36 -4.76 31.44
CA TRP A 72 52.61 -6.04 32.12
C TRP A 72 54.01 -6.56 31.86
N LYS A 73 54.77 -6.96 32.88
CA LYS A 73 56.14 -7.48 32.70
C LYS A 73 56.20 -8.97 32.32
N GLU A 74 55.13 -9.73 32.55
CA GLU A 74 55.09 -11.17 32.29
C GLU A 74 54.89 -11.48 30.80
N GLU A 75 55.87 -12.16 30.21
CA GLU A 75 55.93 -12.43 28.77
C GLU A 75 54.75 -13.25 28.23
N HIS A 76 54.25 -14.23 29.00
CA HIS A 76 53.13 -15.06 28.57
C HIS A 76 51.82 -14.27 28.49
N ILE A 77 51.59 -13.36 29.45
CA ILE A 77 50.39 -12.52 29.51
C ILE A 77 50.42 -11.49 28.38
N LEU A 78 51.57 -10.85 28.15
CA LEU A 78 51.77 -9.90 27.05
C LEU A 78 51.41 -10.51 25.69
N ARG A 79 51.90 -11.73 25.43
CA ARG A 79 51.65 -12.45 24.18
C ARG A 79 50.18 -12.75 23.95
N GLN A 80 49.47 -13.24 24.97
CA GLN A 80 48.05 -13.56 24.85
C GLN A 80 47.20 -12.31 24.61
N ARG A 81 47.52 -11.20 25.28
CA ARG A 81 46.79 -9.94 25.13
C ARG A 81 46.99 -9.33 23.75
N LEU A 82 48.22 -9.29 23.24
CA LEU A 82 48.51 -8.81 21.89
C LEU A 82 47.84 -9.67 20.80
N GLN A 83 47.76 -10.99 20.97
CA GLN A 83 47.01 -11.85 20.04
C GLN A 83 45.52 -11.49 20.00
N ALA A 84 44.94 -11.23 21.16
CA ALA A 84 43.53 -10.87 21.25
C ALA A 84 43.26 -9.53 20.55
N ILE A 85 44.15 -8.54 20.73
CA ILE A 85 44.10 -7.24 20.05
C ILE A 85 44.26 -7.42 18.54
N ALA A 86 45.28 -8.14 18.08
CA ALA A 86 45.52 -8.39 16.67
C ALA A 86 44.35 -9.13 15.99
N LYS A 87 43.71 -10.09 16.69
CA LYS A 87 42.53 -10.78 16.19
C LYS A 87 41.32 -9.85 16.06
N ASN A 88 41.14 -8.91 16.98
CA ASN A 88 40.08 -7.91 16.88
C ASN A 88 40.32 -6.99 15.67
N LEU A 89 41.53 -6.41 15.56
CA LEU A 89 41.90 -5.56 14.43
C LEU A 89 41.85 -6.28 13.08
N SER A 90 42.11 -7.59 13.04
CA SER A 90 41.99 -8.41 11.82
C SER A 90 40.57 -8.43 11.21
N GLN A 91 39.54 -8.10 11.98
CA GLN A 91 38.17 -8.03 11.50
C GLN A 91 37.91 -6.75 10.67
N ARG A 92 38.75 -5.73 10.82
CA ARG A 92 38.65 -4.47 10.07
C ARG A 92 39.18 -4.66 8.64
N PRO A 93 38.72 -3.88 7.65
CA PRO A 93 39.08 -4.10 6.24
C PRO A 93 40.55 -3.82 5.91
N ALA A 94 41.25 -3.00 6.68
CA ALA A 94 42.67 -2.70 6.50
C ALA A 94 43.60 -3.85 6.95
N LEU A 95 44.84 -3.83 6.48
CA LEU A 95 45.91 -4.68 6.98
C LEU A 95 46.65 -3.93 8.09
N TYR A 96 47.04 -4.65 9.14
CA TYR A 96 47.73 -4.06 10.28
C TYR A 96 48.97 -4.85 10.62
N ILE A 97 50.07 -4.14 10.83
CA ILE A 97 51.24 -4.66 11.53
C ILE A 97 51.11 -4.20 12.98
N VAL A 98 50.98 -5.17 13.89
CA VAL A 98 50.80 -4.90 15.32
C VAL A 98 52.14 -5.11 16.03
N LEU A 99 52.62 -4.06 16.68
CA LEU A 99 53.82 -4.06 17.50
C LEU A 99 53.44 -3.94 18.97
N GLY A 100 54.11 -4.67 19.84
CA GLY A 100 53.92 -4.57 21.30
C GLY A 100 55.25 -4.46 22.05
N THR A 101 55.31 -3.55 23.03
CA THR A 101 56.49 -3.35 23.88
C THR A 101 56.13 -2.96 25.31
N THR A 102 57.06 -3.16 26.25
CA THR A 102 56.95 -2.68 27.65
C THR A 102 58.09 -1.73 28.01
N ASP A 103 59.31 -2.06 27.60
CA ASP A 103 60.53 -1.32 27.95
C ASP A 103 61.44 -1.08 26.72
N TYR A 104 60.90 -1.21 25.50
CA TYR A 104 61.60 -1.06 24.21
C TYR A 104 62.83 -1.98 23.98
N GLU A 105 63.23 -2.80 24.95
CA GLU A 105 64.31 -3.80 24.78
C GLU A 105 63.89 -5.01 23.92
N ASN A 106 62.61 -5.37 24.00
CA ASN A 106 62.02 -6.51 23.30
C ASN A 106 60.75 -6.05 22.56
N LEU A 107 60.69 -6.30 21.26
CA LEU A 107 59.54 -5.99 20.43
C LEU A 107 58.82 -7.28 20.04
N LEU A 108 57.52 -7.35 20.30
CA LEU A 108 56.66 -8.42 19.81
C LEU A 108 56.01 -7.94 18.50
N LEU A 109 56.46 -8.51 17.39
CA LEU A 109 55.88 -8.26 16.07
C LEU A 109 54.83 -9.33 15.77
N ILE A 110 53.62 -8.87 15.46
CA ILE A 110 52.51 -9.70 15.00
C ILE A 110 52.08 -9.23 13.62
N ASN A 111 52.31 -10.09 12.62
CA ASN A 111 51.75 -9.89 11.29
C ASN A 111 50.41 -10.64 11.17
N VAL A 112 49.40 -9.94 10.69
CA VAL A 112 48.04 -10.44 10.49
C VAL A 112 47.80 -10.64 8.99
N ASP A 113 48.16 -11.83 8.50
CA ASP A 113 47.89 -12.21 7.11
C ASP A 113 46.45 -12.74 7.00
N LYS A 114 45.65 -12.13 6.12
CA LYS A 114 44.34 -12.68 5.76
C LYS A 114 44.52 -13.66 4.61
N LYS A 115 44.36 -14.95 4.89
CA LYS A 115 44.30 -15.99 3.85
C LYS A 115 42.92 -16.62 3.83
N PHE A 116 42.52 -17.16 2.69
CA PHE A 116 41.28 -17.91 2.58
C PHE A 116 41.59 -19.41 2.58
N LYS A 117 40.76 -20.21 3.24
CA LYS A 117 40.73 -21.67 3.02
C LYS A 117 40.12 -21.99 1.67
N GLU A 118 40.26 -23.24 1.23
CA GLU A 118 39.56 -23.83 0.09
C GLU A 118 38.03 -23.62 0.19
N ASP A 119 37.48 -23.67 1.41
CA ASP A 119 36.06 -23.38 1.70
C ASP A 119 35.70 -21.88 1.73
N MET A 120 36.63 -21.00 1.32
CA MET A 120 36.45 -19.54 1.24
C MET A 120 36.10 -18.90 2.60
N THR A 121 36.52 -19.52 3.70
CA THR A 121 36.48 -18.92 5.04
C THR A 121 37.75 -18.11 5.26
N LEU A 122 37.59 -16.87 5.74
CA LEU A 122 38.72 -16.01 6.07
C LEU A 122 39.44 -16.58 7.29
N LEU A 123 40.70 -16.95 7.09
CA LEU A 123 41.65 -17.26 8.14
C LEU A 123 42.53 -16.04 8.39
N SER A 124 42.48 -15.54 9.62
CA SER A 124 43.54 -14.69 10.16
C SER A 124 44.72 -15.59 10.54
N ILE A 125 45.77 -15.62 9.73
CA ILE A 125 47.02 -16.28 10.10
C ILE A 125 47.86 -15.26 10.85
N ILE A 126 47.97 -15.46 12.15
CA ILE A 126 48.77 -14.62 13.04
C ILE A 126 50.17 -15.24 13.10
N LYS A 127 51.14 -14.60 12.43
CA LYS A 127 52.56 -14.98 12.57
C LYS A 127 53.21 -14.06 13.59
N GLN A 128 53.92 -14.67 14.51
CA GLN A 128 54.53 -13.96 15.63
C GLN A 128 56.03 -14.16 15.62
N THR A 129 56.75 -13.05 15.80
CA THR A 129 58.20 -13.06 15.90
C THR A 129 58.62 -12.08 16.98
N LYS A 130 59.46 -12.55 17.90
CA LYS A 130 60.12 -11.71 18.88
C LYS A 130 61.36 -11.11 18.24
N ILE A 131 61.54 -9.81 18.36
CA ILE A 131 62.72 -9.09 17.90
C ILE A 131 63.42 -8.53 19.14
N LYS A 132 64.66 -8.93 19.36
CA LYS A 132 65.52 -8.38 20.41
C LYS A 132 66.23 -7.15 19.86
N LEU A 133 66.05 -6.02 20.53
CA LEU A 133 66.70 -4.76 20.16
C LEU A 133 68.06 -4.62 20.85
N ASN A 134 68.22 -5.22 22.04
CA ASN A 134 69.51 -5.41 22.69
C ASN A 134 70.27 -6.58 22.03
N ASN A 135 71.07 -6.25 21.01
CA ASN A 135 71.90 -7.14 20.18
C ASN A 135 71.15 -7.86 19.03
N PRO A 136 70.75 -7.12 17.97
CA PRO A 136 69.97 -7.65 16.86
C PRO A 136 70.79 -8.62 16.00
N SER A 137 70.23 -9.80 15.75
CA SER A 137 70.79 -10.80 14.84
C SER A 137 70.57 -10.41 13.37
N SER A 138 71.43 -10.89 12.47
CA SER A 138 71.24 -10.72 11.02
C SER A 138 69.91 -11.30 10.52
N PHE A 139 69.34 -12.26 11.24
CA PHE A 139 68.02 -12.82 10.99
C PHE A 139 66.89 -11.80 11.22
N GLU A 140 66.93 -11.04 12.31
CA GLU A 140 65.90 -10.04 12.65
C GLU A 140 65.91 -8.87 11.67
N VAL A 141 67.09 -8.42 11.25
CA VAL A 141 67.27 -7.40 10.21
C VAL A 141 66.70 -7.89 8.87
N ASN A 142 67.04 -9.11 8.46
CA ASN A 142 66.53 -9.71 7.22
C ASN A 142 65.02 -9.94 7.27
N LEU A 143 64.46 -10.28 8.44
CA LEU A 143 63.02 -10.43 8.62
C LEU A 143 62.29 -9.10 8.38
N LEU A 144 62.74 -8.00 8.98
CA LEU A 144 62.16 -6.66 8.77
C LEU A 144 62.28 -6.22 7.30
N ASN A 145 63.43 -6.46 6.66
CA ASN A 145 63.60 -6.21 5.23
C ASN A 145 62.70 -7.12 4.36
N SER A 146 62.42 -8.35 4.78
CA SER A 146 61.56 -9.30 4.05
C SER A 146 60.08 -8.88 4.06
N LEU A 147 59.63 -8.17 5.10
CA LEU A 147 58.27 -7.63 5.18
C LEU A 147 58.08 -6.51 4.16
N ALA A 148 59.08 -5.64 3.99
CA ALA A 148 59.05 -4.59 2.96
C ALA A 148 59.06 -5.12 1.51
N THR A 149 59.50 -6.37 1.30
CA THR A 149 59.68 -6.94 -0.05
C THR A 149 58.59 -7.94 -0.47
N LYS A 150 57.81 -8.51 0.46
CA LYS A 150 56.85 -9.61 0.17
C LYS A 150 55.43 -9.20 -0.25
N GLU A 151 55.02 -7.95 -0.15
CA GLU A 151 53.64 -7.53 -0.46
C GLU A 151 53.53 -6.63 -1.71
N ARG A 152 54.06 -7.10 -2.84
CA ARG A 152 53.82 -6.49 -4.15
C ARG A 152 52.96 -7.39 -5.03
N SER A 153 51.63 -7.22 -4.95
CA SER A 153 50.65 -7.37 -6.05
C SER A 153 49.22 -7.19 -5.50
N SER A 154 48.94 -5.99 -4.97
CA SER A 154 47.59 -5.56 -4.60
C SER A 154 46.68 -5.36 -5.83
N LYS A 155 47.22 -5.44 -7.06
CA LYS A 155 46.47 -5.29 -8.32
C LYS A 155 45.66 -6.53 -8.70
N GLU A 156 46.16 -7.73 -8.40
CA GLU A 156 45.42 -8.99 -8.62
C GLU A 156 44.39 -9.24 -7.52
N ILE A 157 44.70 -8.83 -6.29
CA ILE A 157 43.72 -8.82 -5.18
C ILE A 157 42.62 -7.80 -5.47
N TYR A 158 42.93 -6.62 -6.04
CA TYR A 158 41.90 -5.64 -6.45
C TYR A 158 41.02 -6.14 -7.61
N GLN A 159 41.58 -6.86 -8.60
CA GLN A 159 40.79 -7.42 -9.71
C GLN A 159 39.96 -8.66 -9.31
N ALA A 160 40.50 -9.51 -8.43
CA ALA A 160 39.75 -10.60 -7.82
C ALA A 160 38.70 -10.06 -6.85
N GLN A 161 39.03 -9.06 -6.04
CA GLN A 161 38.07 -8.32 -5.21
C GLN A 161 37.03 -7.62 -6.07
N HIS A 162 37.32 -6.99 -7.22
CA HIS A 162 36.27 -6.38 -8.04
C HIS A 162 35.33 -7.42 -8.68
N ARG A 163 35.84 -8.59 -9.10
CA ARG A 163 34.99 -9.70 -9.57
C ARG A 163 34.18 -10.33 -8.44
N THR A 164 34.78 -10.50 -7.26
CA THR A 164 34.12 -11.05 -6.07
C THR A 164 33.24 -10.02 -5.37
N ILE A 165 33.49 -8.71 -5.49
CA ILE A 165 32.66 -7.58 -5.03
C ILE A 165 31.48 -7.41 -5.99
N GLN A 166 31.63 -7.61 -7.31
CA GLN A 166 30.46 -7.74 -8.19
C GLN A 166 29.59 -8.96 -7.82
N TYR A 167 30.20 -10.07 -7.40
CA TYR A 167 29.50 -11.27 -6.93
C TYR A 167 29.02 -11.22 -5.46
N SER A 168 29.63 -10.39 -4.59
CA SER A 168 29.33 -10.29 -3.15
C SER A 168 28.58 -9.01 -2.78
N ILE A 169 28.62 -7.94 -3.58
CA ILE A 169 27.53 -6.95 -3.63
C ILE A 169 26.21 -7.67 -3.98
N HIS A 170 26.27 -8.78 -4.74
CA HIS A 170 25.14 -9.68 -4.95
C HIS A 170 24.83 -10.66 -3.80
N ARG A 171 25.70 -10.84 -2.77
CA ARG A 171 25.53 -11.91 -1.76
C ARG A 171 25.74 -11.53 -0.28
N THR A 172 26.45 -10.47 0.06
CA THR A 172 26.56 -9.92 1.43
C THR A 172 25.76 -8.63 1.56
N LYS A 173 24.45 -8.84 1.66
CA LYS A 173 23.44 -7.92 2.21
C LYS A 173 23.26 -6.54 1.54
N GLU A 174 22.78 -6.53 0.29
CA GLU A 174 21.35 -6.23 0.22
C GLU A 174 20.67 -7.38 0.96
N ARG A 175 20.33 -7.21 2.25
CA ARG A 175 19.11 -7.89 2.72
C ARG A 175 18.14 -7.38 1.68
N LYS A 176 17.77 -8.18 0.66
CA LYS A 176 16.84 -7.74 -0.40
C LYS A 176 15.81 -6.94 0.36
N ARG A 177 15.88 -5.60 0.34
CA ARG A 177 14.78 -4.80 0.82
C ARG A 177 13.72 -5.30 -0.10
N PRO A 178 12.72 -6.03 0.39
CA PRO A 178 11.91 -6.77 -0.54
C PRO A 178 11.33 -5.72 -1.46
N LYS A 179 11.64 -5.83 -2.76
CA LYS A 179 11.23 -4.82 -3.74
C LYS A 179 9.71 -4.63 -3.66
N ASP A 180 9.05 -5.70 -3.24
CA ASP A 180 7.66 -5.81 -2.90
C ASP A 180 7.35 -5.39 -1.45
N ALA A 181 6.28 -4.60 -1.29
CA ALA A 181 5.78 -4.11 -0.01
C ALA A 181 5.52 -5.25 0.98
N ILE A 182 5.05 -6.41 0.50
CA ILE A 182 4.79 -7.60 1.34
C ILE A 182 6.06 -8.05 2.05
N GLY A 183 7.17 -8.20 1.33
CA GLY A 183 8.37 -8.69 1.97
C GLY A 183 8.94 -7.67 2.96
N SER A 184 8.84 -6.37 2.68
CA SER A 184 9.32 -5.32 3.60
C SER A 184 8.59 -5.42 4.95
N TYR A 185 7.27 -5.61 4.90
CA TYR A 185 6.46 -5.88 6.07
C TYR A 185 6.88 -7.16 6.80
N LEU A 186 7.04 -8.28 6.08
CA LEU A 186 7.48 -9.56 6.67
C LEU A 186 8.85 -9.46 7.36
N HIS A 187 9.76 -8.68 6.77
CA HIS A 187 11.09 -8.44 7.33
C HIS A 187 11.04 -7.62 8.62
N GLN A 188 10.14 -6.63 8.72
CA GLN A 188 9.96 -5.84 9.94
C GLN A 188 9.40 -6.70 11.09
N ILE A 189 8.31 -7.43 10.86
CA ILE A 189 7.70 -8.29 11.90
C ILE A 189 8.61 -9.49 12.27
N GLY A 190 9.52 -9.87 11.36
CA GLY A 190 10.54 -10.89 11.55
C GLY A 190 11.63 -10.52 12.55
N GLN A 191 11.81 -9.23 12.86
CA GLN A 191 12.81 -8.75 13.83
C GLN A 191 12.28 -8.77 15.27
N ILE A 192 10.96 -8.82 15.45
CA ILE A 192 10.30 -8.76 16.75
C ILE A 192 10.36 -10.15 17.39
N SER A 193 10.92 -10.26 18.60
CA SER A 193 11.02 -11.52 19.33
C SER A 193 9.63 -12.06 19.72
N LEU A 194 9.49 -13.37 19.67
CA LEU A 194 8.28 -14.06 20.14
C LEU A 194 8.22 -14.01 21.67
N LEU A 195 7.01 -13.89 22.22
CA LEU A 195 6.78 -13.86 23.66
C LEU A 195 6.69 -15.28 24.24
N LYS A 196 7.13 -15.41 25.49
CA LYS A 196 6.86 -16.61 26.29
C LYS A 196 5.44 -16.56 26.89
N PRO A 197 4.84 -17.70 27.26
CA PRO A 197 3.50 -17.73 27.87
C PRO A 197 3.38 -16.84 29.12
N GLU A 198 4.40 -16.80 29.97
CA GLU A 198 4.42 -15.96 31.18
C GLU A 198 4.45 -14.47 30.83
N GLU A 199 5.18 -14.09 29.79
CA GLU A 199 5.24 -12.70 29.32
C GLU A 199 3.89 -12.25 28.74
N GLU A 200 3.16 -13.15 28.06
CA GLU A 200 1.79 -12.88 27.58
C GLU A 200 0.87 -12.49 28.75
N ILE A 201 0.94 -13.23 29.87
CA ILE A 201 0.14 -12.99 31.08
C ILE A 201 0.48 -11.64 31.72
N ILE A 202 1.78 -11.34 31.87
CA ILE A 202 2.24 -10.08 32.48
C ILE A 202 1.78 -8.88 31.64
N LEU A 203 1.95 -8.95 30.32
CA LEU A 203 1.52 -7.88 29.42
C LEU A 203 -0.01 -7.71 29.45
N ALA A 204 -0.77 -8.80 29.43
CA ALA A 204 -2.23 -8.75 29.51
C ALA A 204 -2.72 -8.07 30.81
N ARG A 205 -2.10 -8.37 31.96
CA ARG A 205 -2.41 -7.69 33.24
C ARG A 205 -2.09 -6.20 33.21
N GLN A 206 -1.01 -5.79 32.53
CA GLN A 206 -0.66 -4.38 32.35
C GLN A 206 -1.61 -3.62 31.40
N ILE A 207 -2.30 -4.34 30.51
CA ILE A 207 -3.24 -3.75 29.55
C ILE A 207 -4.62 -3.49 30.19
N LYS A 208 -5.07 -4.31 31.17
CA LYS A 208 -6.38 -4.15 31.84
C LYS A 208 -6.66 -2.71 32.31
N PRO A 209 -5.75 -2.03 33.05
CA PRO A 209 -5.98 -0.65 33.48
C PRO A 209 -6.11 0.34 32.31
N LEU A 210 -5.44 0.10 31.18
CA LEU A 210 -5.57 0.96 30.00
C LEU A 210 -6.98 0.87 29.41
N ILE A 211 -7.53 -0.34 29.31
CA ILE A 211 -8.88 -0.57 28.77
C ILE A 211 -9.92 0.11 29.66
N GLU A 212 -9.81 -0.02 30.98
CA GLU A 212 -10.71 0.66 31.94
C GLU A 212 -10.67 2.19 31.77
N ILE A 213 -9.48 2.75 31.54
CA ILE A 213 -9.30 4.19 31.27
C ILE A 213 -9.95 4.58 29.93
N GLU A 214 -9.76 3.79 28.88
CA GLU A 214 -10.34 4.03 27.55
C GLU A 214 -11.88 3.97 27.59
N GLU A 215 -12.46 2.97 28.25
CA GLU A 215 -13.91 2.84 28.44
C GLU A 215 -14.49 4.02 29.23
N LYS A 216 -13.81 4.44 30.30
CA LYS A 216 -14.25 5.59 31.09
C LYS A 216 -14.14 6.90 30.31
N LYS A 217 -13.11 7.05 29.48
CA LYS A 217 -12.95 8.18 28.57
C LYS A 217 -14.12 8.24 27.59
N GLU A 218 -14.51 7.10 27.01
CA GLU A 218 -15.61 7.04 26.05
C GLU A 218 -16.97 7.31 26.70
N TYR A 219 -17.21 6.80 27.91
CA TYR A 219 -18.39 7.13 28.72
C TYR A 219 -18.50 8.64 29.00
N LEU A 220 -17.40 9.27 29.44
CA LEU A 220 -17.38 10.72 29.70
C LEU A 220 -17.55 11.53 28.42
N LYS A 221 -16.97 11.08 27.30
CA LYS A 221 -17.14 11.71 25.99
C LYS A 221 -18.61 11.74 25.55
N GLY A 222 -19.33 10.63 25.74
CA GLY A 222 -20.77 10.56 25.47
C GLY A 222 -21.59 11.51 26.35
N ARG A 223 -21.26 11.58 27.65
CA ARG A 223 -21.96 12.45 28.61
C ARG A 223 -21.69 13.94 28.39
N LEU A 224 -20.44 14.30 28.12
CA LEU A 224 -19.99 15.69 28.00
C LEU A 224 -20.13 16.24 26.58
N ARG A 225 -20.33 15.38 25.57
CA ARG A 225 -20.30 15.72 24.13
C ARG A 225 -19.02 16.44 23.69
N ARG A 226 -17.93 16.25 24.42
CA ARG A 226 -16.56 16.76 24.13
C ARG A 226 -15.50 15.78 24.63
N GLU A 227 -14.25 15.94 24.20
CA GLU A 227 -13.14 15.20 24.81
C GLU A 227 -13.02 15.58 26.30
N PRO A 228 -13.02 14.60 27.23
CA PRO A 228 -12.83 14.87 28.65
C PRO A 228 -11.40 15.32 28.93
N THR A 229 -11.24 16.28 29.83
CA THR A 229 -9.90 16.77 30.23
C THR A 229 -9.21 15.74 31.13
N GLU A 230 -7.87 15.72 31.14
CA GLU A 230 -7.09 14.81 31.99
C GLU A 230 -7.51 14.88 33.47
N GLY A 231 -7.82 16.08 33.97
CA GLY A 231 -8.32 16.27 35.34
C GLY A 231 -9.71 15.70 35.61
N GLU A 232 -10.59 15.64 34.60
CA GLU A 232 -11.93 15.04 34.74
C GLU A 232 -11.86 13.51 34.73
N LEU A 233 -10.97 12.96 33.90
CA LEU A 233 -10.64 11.53 33.87
C LEU A 233 -10.01 11.08 35.19
N SER A 234 -9.02 11.83 35.67
CA SER A 234 -8.35 11.58 36.95
C SER A 234 -9.35 11.58 38.12
N LYS A 235 -10.22 12.60 38.21
CA LYS A 235 -11.29 12.65 39.22
C LYS A 235 -12.25 11.48 39.13
N SER A 236 -12.64 11.07 37.92
CA SER A 236 -13.60 9.99 37.74
C SER A 236 -13.06 8.61 38.10
N LEU A 237 -11.74 8.41 38.02
CA LEU A 237 -11.07 7.15 38.31
C LEU A 237 -10.39 7.15 39.70
N SER A 238 -10.49 8.26 40.44
CA SER A 238 -9.82 8.45 41.74
C SER A 238 -8.30 8.25 41.70
N PHE A 239 -7.66 8.59 40.57
CA PHE A 239 -6.20 8.54 40.41
C PHE A 239 -5.61 9.96 40.40
N SER A 240 -4.35 10.10 40.81
CA SER A 240 -3.58 11.32 40.49
C SER A 240 -3.40 11.46 38.98
N VAL A 241 -3.30 12.69 38.47
CA VAL A 241 -3.01 12.96 37.03
C VAL A 241 -1.71 12.30 36.59
N GLU A 242 -0.70 12.26 37.46
CA GLU A 242 0.58 11.60 37.20
C GLU A 242 0.45 10.08 37.13
N GLU A 243 -0.35 9.50 38.02
CA GLU A 243 -0.63 8.07 38.02
C GLU A 243 -1.41 7.65 36.77
N LEU A 244 -2.41 8.44 36.37
CA LEU A 244 -3.16 8.25 35.12
C LEU A 244 -2.21 8.20 33.92
N LYS A 245 -1.30 9.19 33.80
CA LYS A 245 -0.30 9.24 32.71
C LYS A 245 0.62 8.03 32.71
N ARG A 246 1.09 7.60 33.89
CA ARG A 246 1.94 6.40 34.03
C ARG A 246 1.21 5.14 33.59
N ARG A 247 -0.04 4.94 34.02
CA ARG A 247 -0.87 3.78 33.65
C ARG A 247 -1.15 3.75 32.15
N ILE A 248 -1.51 4.88 31.54
CA ILE A 248 -1.71 4.99 30.08
C ILE A 248 -0.43 4.62 29.33
N LYS A 249 0.72 5.20 29.72
CA LYS A 249 2.01 4.94 29.05
C LYS A 249 2.45 3.48 29.19
N SER A 250 2.29 2.90 30.38
CA SER A 250 2.64 1.50 30.65
C SER A 250 1.73 0.55 29.87
N GLY A 251 0.41 0.73 29.96
CA GLY A 251 -0.55 -0.11 29.25
C GLY A 251 -0.42 0.01 27.73
N SER A 252 -0.17 1.21 27.20
CA SER A 252 0.03 1.42 25.76
C SER A 252 1.28 0.69 25.25
N ARG A 253 2.38 0.76 26.00
CA ARG A 253 3.60 -0.01 25.69
C ARG A 253 3.34 -1.52 25.75
N ALA A 254 2.60 -1.99 26.75
CA ALA A 254 2.26 -3.40 26.88
C ALA A 254 1.37 -3.89 25.74
N LYS A 255 0.33 -3.12 25.38
CA LYS A 255 -0.57 -3.37 24.23
C LYS A 255 0.22 -3.45 22.94
N ASN A 256 1.07 -2.46 22.66
CA ASN A 256 1.91 -2.44 21.47
C ASN A 256 2.85 -3.65 21.42
N LYS A 257 3.51 -3.99 22.53
CA LYS A 257 4.42 -5.14 22.61
C LYS A 257 3.69 -6.47 22.35
N LEU A 258 2.51 -6.65 22.95
CA LEU A 258 1.71 -7.87 22.78
C LEU A 258 1.19 -8.00 21.34
N VAL A 259 0.70 -6.92 20.73
CA VAL A 259 0.27 -6.90 19.32
C VAL A 259 1.45 -7.19 18.39
N MET A 260 2.56 -6.46 18.55
CA MET A 260 3.75 -6.56 17.71
C MET A 260 4.35 -7.98 17.67
N ALA A 261 4.45 -8.63 18.83
CA ALA A 261 4.97 -9.99 18.92
C ALA A 261 4.09 -11.03 18.19
N ASN A 262 2.81 -10.72 17.99
CA ASN A 262 1.82 -11.61 17.40
C ASN A 262 1.45 -11.27 15.95
N LEU A 263 2.08 -10.26 15.31
CA LEU A 263 1.80 -9.92 13.90
C LEU A 263 2.04 -11.10 12.93
N ARG A 264 2.98 -12.00 13.26
CA ARG A 264 3.24 -13.22 12.45
C ARG A 264 2.06 -14.19 12.46
N LEU A 265 1.29 -14.24 13.54
CA LEU A 265 0.06 -15.05 13.63
C LEU A 265 -1.01 -14.55 12.67
N VAL A 266 -1.08 -13.22 12.45
CA VAL A 266 -2.02 -12.63 11.48
C VAL A 266 -1.67 -13.07 10.08
N VAL A 267 -0.38 -12.96 9.70
CA VAL A 267 0.10 -13.39 8.38
C VAL A 267 -0.21 -14.87 8.11
N SER A 268 0.02 -15.76 9.08
CA SER A 268 -0.23 -17.19 8.90
C SER A 268 -1.71 -17.54 8.74
N ASN A 269 -2.61 -16.75 9.35
CA ASN A 269 -4.05 -16.88 9.12
C ASN A 269 -4.47 -16.25 7.77
N ALA A 270 -3.98 -15.03 7.45
CA ALA A 270 -4.33 -14.32 6.21
C ALA A 270 -3.92 -15.07 4.94
N LYS A 271 -2.77 -15.75 4.94
CA LYS A 271 -2.30 -16.58 3.82
C LYS A 271 -3.30 -17.64 3.35
N LYS A 272 -4.19 -18.13 4.23
CA LYS A 272 -5.23 -19.13 3.90
C LYS A 272 -6.40 -18.55 3.09
N HIS A 273 -6.49 -17.23 3.00
CA HIS A 273 -7.58 -16.49 2.38
C HIS A 273 -7.16 -15.71 1.14
N THR A 274 -5.94 -15.91 0.63
CA THR A 274 -5.47 -15.32 -0.62
C THR A 274 -6.30 -15.81 -1.82
N GLY A 275 -6.37 -15.00 -2.88
CA GLY A 275 -7.12 -15.34 -4.10
C GLY A 275 -8.65 -15.26 -3.95
N ARG A 276 -9.16 -14.62 -2.89
CA ARG A 276 -10.61 -14.42 -2.64
C ARG A 276 -11.10 -12.99 -2.92
N GLY A 277 -10.38 -12.26 -3.78
CA GLY A 277 -10.74 -10.92 -4.23
C GLY A 277 -10.04 -9.75 -3.52
N LEU A 278 -9.47 -9.97 -2.32
CA LEU A 278 -8.64 -8.98 -1.63
C LEU A 278 -7.15 -9.32 -1.74
N GLU A 279 -6.30 -8.29 -1.74
CA GLU A 279 -4.85 -8.44 -1.71
C GLU A 279 -4.41 -9.00 -0.34
N LEU A 280 -3.28 -9.70 -0.30
CA LEU A 280 -2.73 -10.24 0.94
C LEU A 280 -2.46 -9.14 1.99
N LEU A 281 -1.98 -7.96 1.57
CA LEU A 281 -1.75 -6.84 2.48
C LEU A 281 -3.04 -6.36 3.14
N ASP A 282 -4.12 -6.22 2.37
CA ASP A 282 -5.43 -5.82 2.90
C ASP A 282 -5.95 -6.86 3.91
N LEU A 283 -5.82 -8.15 3.59
CA LEU A 283 -6.18 -9.24 4.50
C LEU A 283 -5.36 -9.19 5.80
N ILE A 284 -4.06 -8.87 5.70
CA ILE A 284 -3.19 -8.70 6.87
C ILE A 284 -3.66 -7.51 7.72
N GLN A 285 -3.98 -6.38 7.10
CA GLN A 285 -4.41 -5.19 7.83
C GLN A 285 -5.74 -5.40 8.55
N GLU A 286 -6.72 -6.01 7.90
CA GLU A 286 -7.99 -6.37 8.53
C GLU A 286 -7.80 -7.41 9.64
N GLY A 287 -6.90 -8.37 9.43
CA GLY A 287 -6.49 -9.32 10.47
C GLY A 287 -5.80 -8.65 11.66
N ASN A 288 -4.99 -7.60 11.43
CA ASN A 288 -4.33 -6.82 12.48
C ASN A 288 -5.37 -6.07 13.32
N LEU A 289 -6.43 -5.53 12.71
CA LEU A 289 -7.57 -4.95 13.45
C LEU A 289 -8.26 -6.00 14.34
N GLY A 290 -8.41 -7.23 13.84
CA GLY A 290 -8.89 -8.37 14.62
C GLY A 290 -7.97 -8.71 15.81
N LEU A 291 -6.65 -8.71 15.60
CA LEU A 291 -5.65 -8.95 16.65
C LEU A 291 -5.67 -7.88 17.74
N ILE A 292 -5.84 -6.60 17.37
CA ILE A 292 -5.95 -5.51 18.34
C ILE A 292 -7.17 -5.72 19.24
N ARG A 293 -8.33 -6.04 18.65
CA ARG A 293 -9.55 -6.37 19.42
C ARG A 293 -9.37 -7.59 20.32
N ALA A 294 -8.66 -8.61 19.85
CA ALA A 294 -8.32 -9.76 20.69
C ALA A 294 -7.46 -9.35 21.89
N THR A 295 -6.51 -8.44 21.69
CA THR A 295 -5.63 -7.94 22.74
C THR A 295 -6.41 -7.16 23.80
N GLU A 296 -7.42 -6.41 23.39
CA GLU A 296 -8.30 -5.64 24.31
C GLU A 296 -9.23 -6.54 25.12
N LYS A 297 -9.63 -7.70 24.59
CA LYS A 297 -10.62 -8.59 25.23
C LYS A 297 -10.02 -9.85 25.86
N PHE A 298 -8.70 -10.00 25.81
CA PHE A 298 -8.03 -11.18 26.30
C PHE A 298 -8.02 -11.21 27.83
N ASP A 299 -8.46 -12.33 28.41
CA ASP A 299 -8.39 -12.57 29.85
C ASP A 299 -7.24 -13.52 30.20
N PRO A 300 -6.20 -13.05 30.92
CA PRO A 300 -5.08 -13.90 31.32
C PRO A 300 -5.45 -14.98 32.35
N GLU A 301 -6.53 -14.81 33.11
CA GLU A 301 -6.91 -15.76 34.17
C GLU A 301 -7.67 -16.98 33.62
N ALA A 302 -8.10 -16.95 32.36
CA ALA A 302 -8.84 -18.04 31.72
C ALA A 302 -7.98 -19.28 31.39
N GLY A 303 -6.65 -19.22 31.58
CA GLY A 303 -5.73 -20.35 31.35
C GLY A 303 -5.48 -20.73 29.88
N THR A 304 -6.06 -20.00 28.92
CA THR A 304 -5.85 -20.24 27.49
C THR A 304 -4.71 -19.41 26.92
N ARG A 305 -3.92 -19.99 26.01
CA ARG A 305 -2.87 -19.25 25.27
C ARG A 305 -3.48 -18.11 24.45
N PHE A 306 -2.78 -16.97 24.39
CA PHE A 306 -3.24 -15.80 23.65
C PHE A 306 -3.47 -16.12 22.15
N SER A 307 -2.59 -16.90 21.54
CA SER A 307 -2.69 -17.29 20.13
C SER A 307 -3.98 -18.06 19.80
N THR A 308 -4.43 -18.93 20.70
CA THR A 308 -5.68 -19.69 20.56
C THR A 308 -6.88 -18.75 20.53
N TYR A 309 -6.93 -17.79 21.46
CA TYR A 309 -8.00 -16.80 21.54
C TYR A 309 -7.98 -15.83 20.34
N ALA A 310 -6.80 -15.28 20.03
CA ALA A 310 -6.63 -14.28 18.97
C ALA A 310 -6.96 -14.83 17.58
N THR A 311 -6.72 -16.12 17.33
CA THR A 311 -7.03 -16.75 16.05
C THR A 311 -8.50 -16.60 15.64
N TRP A 312 -9.43 -16.64 16.59
CA TRP A 312 -10.86 -16.44 16.31
C TRP A 312 -11.16 -15.02 15.83
N TRP A 313 -10.67 -14.01 16.54
CA TRP A 313 -10.85 -12.60 16.18
C TRP A 313 -10.18 -12.25 14.85
N ILE A 314 -8.99 -12.78 14.60
CA ILE A 314 -8.27 -12.58 13.33
C ILE A 314 -9.08 -13.17 12.17
N ARG A 315 -9.54 -14.43 12.27
CA ARG A 315 -10.34 -15.06 11.22
C ARG A 315 -11.66 -14.35 10.99
N GLN A 316 -12.32 -13.91 12.06
CA GLN A 316 -13.57 -13.18 11.95
C GLN A 316 -13.39 -11.85 11.21
N ALA A 317 -12.35 -11.08 11.56
CA ALA A 317 -12.07 -9.81 10.90
C ALA A 317 -11.75 -10.00 9.40
N ILE A 318 -10.86 -10.96 9.08
CA ILE A 318 -10.50 -11.26 7.69
C ILE A 318 -11.72 -11.72 6.88
N THR A 319 -12.52 -12.64 7.42
CA THR A 319 -13.71 -13.16 6.74
C THR A 319 -14.73 -12.06 6.52
N ARG A 320 -14.92 -11.18 7.51
CA ARG A 320 -15.83 -10.05 7.40
C ARG A 320 -15.38 -9.05 6.33
N ALA A 321 -14.09 -8.73 6.29
CA ALA A 321 -13.51 -7.85 5.28
C ALA A 321 -13.71 -8.41 3.85
N ILE A 322 -13.49 -9.71 3.66
CA ILE A 322 -13.76 -10.37 2.38
C ILE A 322 -15.23 -10.17 1.99
N PHE A 323 -16.17 -10.39 2.91
CA PHE A 323 -17.59 -10.27 2.58
C PHE A 323 -18.00 -8.83 2.25
N ASP A 324 -17.38 -7.85 2.91
CA ASP A 324 -17.74 -6.45 2.78
C ASP A 324 -17.03 -5.76 1.60
N GLN A 325 -15.79 -6.16 1.25
CA GLN A 325 -14.89 -5.42 0.35
C GLN A 325 -14.40 -6.21 -0.89
N SER A 326 -14.49 -7.56 -0.92
CA SER A 326 -13.88 -8.35 -2.02
C SER A 326 -14.52 -8.17 -3.40
N ARG A 327 -15.66 -7.47 -3.48
CA ARG A 327 -16.44 -7.30 -4.71
C ARG A 327 -16.65 -5.84 -5.03
N VAL A 328 -16.57 -5.52 -6.32
CA VAL A 328 -16.89 -4.20 -6.89
C VAL A 328 -18.32 -3.77 -6.52
N VAL A 329 -19.28 -4.71 -6.62
CA VAL A 329 -20.64 -4.51 -6.12
C VAL A 329 -20.77 -5.22 -4.78
N ARG A 330 -20.85 -4.44 -3.72
CA ARG A 330 -20.98 -4.92 -2.34
C ARG A 330 -22.25 -5.76 -2.18
N LEU A 331 -22.10 -6.91 -1.53
CA LEU A 331 -23.20 -7.81 -1.18
C LEU A 331 -23.37 -7.91 0.34
N PRO A 332 -24.60 -8.00 0.86
CA PRO A 332 -24.85 -8.30 2.27
C PRO A 332 -24.26 -9.64 2.73
N VAL A 333 -23.81 -9.71 3.99
CA VAL A 333 -23.16 -10.90 4.57
C VAL A 333 -24.03 -12.16 4.57
N HIS A 334 -25.34 -12.04 4.82
CA HIS A 334 -26.24 -13.20 4.80
C HIS A 334 -26.33 -13.89 3.43
N LEU A 335 -26.01 -13.18 2.33
CA LEU A 335 -25.93 -13.81 1.00
C LEU A 335 -24.68 -14.67 0.86
N TRP A 336 -23.56 -14.27 1.48
CA TRP A 336 -22.34 -15.05 1.51
C TRP A 336 -22.52 -16.37 2.27
N GLU A 337 -23.21 -16.34 3.42
CA GLU A 337 -23.51 -17.55 4.19
C GLU A 337 -24.29 -18.58 3.35
N LYS A 338 -25.32 -18.13 2.63
CA LYS A 338 -26.09 -18.98 1.70
C LYS A 338 -25.22 -19.49 0.55
N TYR A 339 -24.36 -18.64 -0.01
CA TYR A 339 -23.46 -19.04 -1.09
C TYR A 339 -22.41 -20.05 -0.66
N TYR A 340 -21.82 -19.94 0.52
CA TYR A 340 -20.85 -20.93 1.01
C TYR A 340 -21.51 -22.27 1.31
N LYS A 341 -22.71 -22.28 1.91
CA LYS A 341 -23.51 -23.50 2.07
C LYS A 341 -23.82 -24.13 0.71
N PHE A 342 -24.27 -23.33 -0.26
CA PHE A 342 -24.46 -23.78 -1.65
C PHE A 342 -23.18 -24.39 -2.25
N ARG A 343 -22.03 -23.70 -2.11
CA ARG A 343 -20.72 -24.17 -2.59
C ARG A 343 -20.27 -25.46 -1.91
N GLN A 344 -20.64 -25.67 -0.65
CA GLN A 344 -20.35 -26.89 0.10
C GLN A 344 -21.20 -28.06 -0.40
N LEU A 345 -22.49 -27.84 -0.65
CA LEU A 345 -23.42 -28.86 -1.14
C LEU A 345 -23.18 -29.28 -2.60
N ILE A 346 -22.59 -28.40 -3.42
CA ILE A 346 -22.22 -28.73 -4.81
C ILE A 346 -20.96 -29.60 -4.89
N ARG A 347 -20.09 -29.54 -3.86
CA ARG A 347 -18.89 -30.37 -3.89
C ARG A 347 -19.32 -31.85 -3.88
N PRO A 348 -18.72 -32.70 -4.71
CA PRO A 348 -19.07 -34.10 -4.74
C PRO A 348 -18.90 -34.70 -3.35
N ASN A 349 -19.89 -35.48 -2.93
CA ASN A 349 -19.82 -36.21 -1.66
C ASN A 349 -18.73 -37.29 -1.72
N ASN A 350 -18.46 -37.98 -0.62
CA ASN A 350 -17.44 -39.04 -0.55
C ASN A 350 -17.64 -40.17 -1.60
N GLN A 351 -18.84 -40.27 -2.18
CA GLN A 351 -19.22 -41.22 -3.24
C GLN A 351 -19.12 -40.64 -4.66
N GLY A 352 -18.72 -39.38 -4.84
CA GLY A 352 -18.56 -38.73 -6.15
C GLY A 352 -19.82 -38.09 -6.73
N GLU A 353 -20.98 -38.27 -6.09
CA GLU A 353 -22.26 -37.73 -6.57
C GLU A 353 -22.41 -36.24 -6.27
N ILE A 354 -22.99 -35.50 -7.23
CA ILE A 354 -23.32 -34.08 -7.12
C ILE A 354 -24.82 -33.96 -6.79
N ALA A 355 -25.16 -33.21 -5.74
CA ALA A 355 -26.55 -33.00 -5.36
C ALA A 355 -27.34 -32.25 -6.46
N SER A 356 -28.60 -32.66 -6.69
CA SER A 356 -29.49 -31.97 -7.62
C SER A 356 -29.79 -30.55 -7.13
N LEU A 357 -30.04 -29.63 -8.05
CA LEU A 357 -30.37 -28.23 -7.70
C LEU A 357 -31.63 -28.14 -6.83
N GLU A 358 -32.56 -29.07 -6.98
CA GLU A 358 -33.79 -29.18 -6.19
C GLU A 358 -33.51 -29.60 -4.74
N ALA A 359 -32.65 -30.62 -4.56
CA ALA A 359 -32.22 -31.05 -3.23
C ALA A 359 -31.47 -29.92 -2.50
N ILE A 360 -30.58 -29.21 -3.21
CA ILE A 360 -29.83 -28.07 -2.67
C ILE A 360 -30.77 -26.92 -2.27
N ALA A 361 -31.80 -26.64 -3.08
CA ALA A 361 -32.79 -25.61 -2.79
C ALA A 361 -33.59 -25.93 -1.51
N SER A 362 -34.00 -27.19 -1.35
CA SER A 362 -34.67 -27.70 -0.15
C SER A 362 -33.78 -27.55 1.10
N ASP A 363 -32.51 -27.94 1.02
CA ASP A 363 -31.54 -27.84 2.13
C ASP A 363 -31.26 -26.39 2.55
N LEU A 364 -31.23 -25.46 1.58
CA LEU A 364 -31.05 -24.04 1.83
C LEU A 364 -32.35 -23.32 2.24
N ALA A 365 -33.48 -24.04 2.29
CA ALA A 365 -34.82 -23.50 2.53
C ALA A 365 -35.18 -22.31 1.61
N ILE A 366 -34.85 -22.41 0.32
CA ILE A 366 -35.15 -21.39 -0.70
C ILE A 366 -35.80 -22.02 -1.94
N THR A 367 -36.53 -21.23 -2.71
CA THR A 367 -37.08 -21.69 -3.99
C THR A 367 -35.99 -21.85 -5.05
N ILE A 368 -36.22 -22.70 -6.03
CA ILE A 368 -35.30 -22.94 -7.17
C ILE A 368 -35.00 -21.63 -7.92
N ASP A 369 -36.00 -20.77 -8.14
CA ASP A 369 -35.81 -19.45 -8.75
C ASP A 369 -34.88 -18.53 -7.95
N LYS A 370 -34.97 -18.59 -6.62
CA LYS A 370 -34.07 -17.86 -5.72
C LYS A 370 -32.66 -18.44 -5.76
N LEU A 371 -32.51 -19.75 -5.93
CA LEU A 371 -31.21 -20.40 -6.11
C LEU A 371 -30.54 -19.96 -7.43
N TYR A 372 -31.30 -19.90 -8.53
CA TYR A 372 -30.81 -19.33 -9.80
C TYR A 372 -30.41 -17.86 -9.66
N SER A 373 -31.23 -17.08 -8.98
CA SER A 373 -30.94 -15.67 -8.68
C SER A 373 -29.66 -15.53 -7.84
N LEU A 374 -29.48 -16.38 -6.82
CA LEU A 374 -28.28 -16.41 -6.00
C LEU A 374 -27.05 -16.75 -6.86
N LYS A 375 -27.11 -17.79 -7.70
CA LYS A 375 -26.03 -18.12 -8.64
C LYS A 375 -25.66 -16.94 -9.54
N ARG A 376 -26.68 -16.22 -10.05
CA ARG A 376 -26.49 -15.05 -10.91
C ARG A 376 -25.82 -13.87 -10.19
N ILE A 377 -26.23 -13.59 -8.95
CA ILE A 377 -25.64 -12.50 -8.13
C ILE A 377 -24.16 -12.75 -7.86
N PHE A 378 -23.75 -14.01 -7.69
CA PHE A 378 -22.37 -14.39 -7.42
C PHE A 378 -21.49 -14.53 -8.67
N LEU A 379 -21.99 -14.18 -9.86
CA LEU A 379 -21.12 -14.03 -11.04
C LEU A 379 -20.15 -12.85 -10.82
N SER A 380 -18.88 -13.05 -11.18
CA SER A 380 -17.89 -11.97 -11.11
C SER A 380 -18.06 -11.03 -12.31
N PRO A 381 -18.03 -9.70 -12.10
CA PRO A 381 -18.02 -8.77 -13.23
C PRO A 381 -16.76 -8.97 -14.08
N VAL A 382 -16.88 -8.71 -15.38
CA VAL A 382 -15.79 -8.78 -16.34
C VAL A 382 -15.38 -7.35 -16.71
N SER A 383 -14.08 -7.11 -16.87
CA SER A 383 -13.59 -5.79 -17.29
C SER A 383 -13.98 -5.49 -18.73
N LEU A 384 -14.40 -4.25 -19.01
CA LEU A 384 -14.62 -3.77 -20.37
C LEU A 384 -13.30 -3.59 -21.14
N ASP A 385 -12.19 -3.39 -20.42
CA ASP A 385 -10.85 -3.25 -21.01
C ASP A 385 -10.20 -4.60 -21.32
N MET A 386 -10.92 -5.71 -21.11
CA MET A 386 -10.42 -7.03 -21.47
C MET A 386 -10.22 -7.09 -22.99
N SER A 387 -8.99 -7.35 -23.42
CA SER A 387 -8.66 -7.54 -24.83
C SER A 387 -9.35 -8.79 -25.38
N MET A 388 -9.81 -8.70 -26.62
CA MET A 388 -10.41 -9.83 -27.29
C MET A 388 -9.33 -10.79 -27.80
N ARG A 389 -9.64 -12.10 -27.80
CA ARG A 389 -8.68 -13.13 -28.23
C ARG A 389 -8.27 -12.98 -29.70
N ASP A 390 -9.19 -12.56 -30.55
CA ASP A 390 -9.00 -12.53 -32.00
C ASP A 390 -8.34 -11.24 -32.50
N ASP A 391 -8.42 -10.15 -31.70
CA ASP A 391 -7.80 -8.87 -32.02
C ASP A 391 -7.32 -8.18 -30.72
N PRO A 392 -6.00 -8.12 -30.46
CA PRO A 392 -5.45 -7.53 -29.24
C PRO A 392 -5.58 -6.01 -29.20
N SER A 393 -5.95 -5.35 -30.32
CA SER A 393 -6.22 -3.91 -30.36
C SER A 393 -7.66 -3.56 -29.96
N SER A 394 -8.55 -4.55 -29.96
CA SER A 394 -9.97 -4.38 -29.66
C SER A 394 -10.28 -4.81 -28.22
N THR A 395 -11.06 -3.99 -27.51
CA THR A 395 -11.53 -4.28 -26.14
C THR A 395 -12.99 -4.74 -26.14
N LEU A 396 -13.41 -5.43 -25.07
CA LEU A 396 -14.82 -5.80 -24.89
C LEU A 396 -15.76 -4.56 -24.91
N GLY A 397 -15.28 -3.42 -24.41
CA GLY A 397 -16.01 -2.14 -24.39
C GLY A 397 -16.39 -1.63 -25.79
N ASP A 398 -15.52 -1.82 -26.78
CA ASP A 398 -15.72 -1.35 -28.16
C ASP A 398 -16.96 -2.01 -28.80
N PHE A 399 -17.25 -3.26 -28.45
CA PHE A 399 -18.41 -4.00 -28.94
C PHE A 399 -19.75 -3.57 -28.30
N ILE A 400 -19.72 -3.05 -27.07
CA ILE A 400 -20.95 -2.68 -26.34
C ILE A 400 -21.48 -1.32 -26.79
N SER A 401 -20.58 -0.38 -27.12
CA SER A 401 -20.94 1.00 -27.55
C SER A 401 -21.72 1.03 -28.88
N TYR A 402 -21.42 0.12 -29.80
CA TYR A 402 -21.98 0.13 -31.15
C TYR A 402 -23.50 -0.13 -31.15
N LYS A 403 -24.01 -0.97 -30.26
CA LYS A 403 -25.43 -1.37 -30.24
C LYS A 403 -26.36 -0.27 -29.72
N TYR A 404 -25.90 0.55 -28.77
CA TYR A 404 -26.71 1.65 -28.23
C TYR A 404 -26.74 2.87 -29.16
N LEU A 405 -25.61 3.16 -29.83
CA LEU A 405 -25.50 4.29 -30.76
C LEU A 405 -26.29 4.06 -32.05
N ILE A 406 -26.21 2.88 -32.67
CA ILE A 406 -26.95 2.57 -33.90
C ILE A 406 -28.46 2.59 -33.67
N TYR A 407 -28.92 2.08 -32.53
CA TYR A 407 -30.34 2.04 -32.21
C TYR A 407 -30.94 3.45 -31.98
N ASN A 408 -30.09 4.43 -31.65
CA ASN A 408 -30.49 5.81 -31.41
C ASN A 408 -30.32 6.70 -32.65
N SER A 409 -29.26 6.55 -33.46
CA SER A 409 -28.98 7.45 -34.60
C SER A 409 -30.07 7.44 -35.68
N GLY A 410 -30.51 6.25 -36.10
CA GLY A 410 -31.63 6.10 -37.04
C GLY A 410 -32.93 6.63 -36.43
N LYS A 411 -33.21 6.32 -35.17
CA LYS A 411 -34.41 6.81 -34.48
C LYS A 411 -34.42 8.32 -34.32
N THR A 412 -33.29 8.97 -34.06
CA THR A 412 -33.20 10.43 -33.94
C THR A 412 -33.49 11.17 -35.25
N ILE A 413 -33.04 10.64 -36.39
CA ILE A 413 -33.31 11.26 -37.71
C ILE A 413 -34.79 11.10 -38.08
N TYR A 414 -35.34 9.88 -37.98
CA TYR A 414 -36.77 9.66 -38.22
C TYR A 414 -37.64 10.46 -37.25
N GLN A 415 -37.23 10.60 -35.99
CA GLN A 415 -37.93 11.44 -35.02
C GLN A 415 -37.87 12.92 -35.41
N LYS A 416 -36.70 13.45 -35.80
CA LYS A 416 -36.57 14.85 -36.23
C LYS A 416 -37.45 15.17 -37.44
N ILE A 417 -37.37 14.34 -38.49
CA ILE A 417 -38.21 14.48 -39.69
C ILE A 417 -39.71 14.42 -39.31
N TYR A 418 -40.08 13.49 -38.43
CA TYR A 418 -41.46 13.36 -37.97
C TYR A 418 -41.92 14.57 -37.14
N TYR A 419 -41.05 15.14 -36.30
CA TYR A 419 -41.35 16.36 -35.54
C TYR A 419 -41.53 17.56 -36.46
N GLU A 420 -40.66 17.74 -37.45
CA GLU A 420 -40.79 18.80 -38.45
C GLU A 420 -42.08 18.66 -39.26
N GLN A 421 -42.42 17.44 -39.68
CA GLN A 421 -43.69 17.14 -40.36
C GLN A 421 -44.90 17.38 -39.46
N LEU A 422 -44.83 17.03 -38.18
CA LEU A 422 -45.91 17.26 -37.21
C LEU A 422 -46.11 18.75 -36.99
N VAL A 423 -45.04 19.54 -36.82
CA VAL A 423 -45.10 20.99 -36.67
C VAL A 423 -45.67 21.65 -37.93
N ALA A 424 -45.23 21.22 -39.12
CA ALA A 424 -45.78 21.70 -40.39
C ALA A 424 -47.28 21.38 -40.53
N PHE A 425 -47.69 20.16 -40.13
CA PHE A 425 -49.09 19.74 -40.13
C PHE A 425 -49.96 20.50 -39.13
N LEU A 426 -49.44 20.80 -37.93
CA LEU A 426 -50.13 21.64 -36.96
C LEU A 426 -50.29 23.07 -37.50
N LYS A 427 -49.24 23.66 -38.08
CA LYS A 427 -49.26 25.01 -38.67
C LYS A 427 -50.22 25.17 -39.83
N SER A 428 -50.35 24.15 -40.69
CA SER A 428 -51.21 24.22 -41.88
C SER A 428 -52.72 24.09 -41.59
N HIS A 429 -53.10 23.58 -40.41
CA HIS A 429 -54.50 23.19 -40.14
C HIS A 429 -55.11 23.77 -38.86
N LEU A 430 -54.31 24.37 -37.99
CA LEU A 430 -54.77 24.99 -36.75
C LEU A 430 -54.38 26.47 -36.69
N LYS A 431 -55.19 27.26 -35.99
CA LYS A 431 -54.86 28.67 -35.68
C LYS A 431 -53.80 28.72 -34.58
N LEU A 432 -53.05 29.83 -34.49
CA LEU A 432 -51.95 29.99 -33.51
C LEU A 432 -52.34 29.64 -32.07
N LYS A 433 -53.48 30.16 -31.56
CA LYS A 433 -54.00 29.82 -30.22
C LYS A 433 -54.33 28.32 -30.04
N GLN A 434 -54.77 27.65 -31.10
CA GLN A 434 -55.07 26.21 -31.08
C GLN A 434 -53.79 25.37 -31.01
N ILE A 435 -52.75 25.79 -31.73
CA ILE A 435 -51.43 25.15 -31.74
C ILE A 435 -50.80 25.25 -30.35
N GLN A 436 -50.79 26.45 -29.75
CA GLN A 436 -50.18 26.67 -28.44
C GLN A 436 -50.88 25.85 -27.34
N VAL A 437 -52.21 25.76 -27.35
CA VAL A 437 -52.96 24.91 -26.41
C VAL A 437 -52.57 23.44 -26.55
N ILE A 438 -52.41 22.91 -27.78
CA ILE A 438 -51.96 21.53 -27.99
C ILE A 438 -50.50 21.33 -27.53
N ILE A 439 -49.60 22.27 -27.84
CA ILE A 439 -48.20 22.19 -27.44
C ILE A 439 -48.06 22.14 -25.91
N TYR A 440 -48.74 23.05 -25.19
CA TYR A 440 -48.70 23.07 -23.73
C TYR A 440 -49.44 21.90 -23.09
N ARG A 441 -50.55 21.45 -23.69
CA ARG A 441 -51.33 20.33 -23.14
C ARG A 441 -50.59 19.01 -23.21
N PHE A 442 -49.90 18.74 -24.32
CA PHE A 442 -49.17 17.51 -24.52
C PHE A 442 -47.67 17.64 -24.23
N GLY A 443 -47.21 18.82 -23.81
CA GLY A 443 -45.80 19.06 -23.48
C GLY A 443 -44.87 18.84 -24.67
N LEU A 444 -45.28 19.20 -25.88
CA LEU A 444 -44.51 18.92 -27.11
C LEU A 444 -43.15 19.65 -27.18
N PHE A 445 -42.92 20.63 -26.29
CA PHE A 445 -41.71 21.44 -26.20
C PHE A 445 -40.84 21.08 -24.98
N ASP A 446 -41.41 21.21 -23.77
CA ASP A 446 -40.68 21.03 -22.50
C ASP A 446 -40.95 19.69 -21.81
N ASN A 447 -41.68 18.78 -22.47
CA ASN A 447 -42.12 17.49 -21.91
C ASN A 447 -42.98 17.58 -20.63
N ASN A 448 -43.38 18.80 -20.25
CA ASN A 448 -44.27 19.09 -19.15
C ASN A 448 -45.68 19.33 -19.67
N ALA A 449 -46.51 18.29 -19.61
CA ALA A 449 -47.93 18.38 -19.93
C ALA A 449 -48.65 19.23 -18.87
N LYS A 450 -49.21 20.37 -19.29
CA LYS A 450 -49.91 21.29 -18.38
C LYS A 450 -51.36 20.88 -18.18
N SER A 451 -51.89 21.17 -16.99
CA SER A 451 -53.31 21.00 -16.72
C SER A 451 -54.15 22.02 -17.51
N LEU A 452 -55.42 21.72 -17.78
CA LEU A 452 -56.31 22.67 -18.47
C LEU A 452 -56.48 23.98 -17.71
N GLN A 453 -56.30 23.93 -16.39
CA GLN A 453 -56.36 25.10 -15.51
C GLN A 453 -55.10 25.94 -15.65
N GLU A 454 -53.91 25.35 -15.57
CA GLU A 454 -52.63 26.06 -15.80
C GLU A 454 -52.54 26.71 -17.19
N ILE A 455 -53.10 26.06 -18.22
CA ILE A 455 -53.17 26.62 -19.57
C ILE A 455 -54.18 27.78 -19.60
N GLY A 456 -55.32 27.64 -18.92
CA GLY A 456 -56.32 28.69 -18.80
C GLY A 456 -55.78 29.94 -18.11
N ASP A 457 -55.05 29.75 -17.00
CA ASP A 457 -54.40 30.81 -16.25
C ASP A 457 -53.36 31.54 -17.13
N LYS A 458 -52.61 30.79 -17.95
CA LYS A 458 -51.63 31.38 -18.88
C LYS A 458 -52.27 32.20 -20.00
N PHE A 459 -53.41 31.78 -20.54
CA PHE A 459 -54.12 32.48 -21.61
C PHE A 459 -55.20 33.44 -21.11
N GLN A 460 -55.33 33.63 -19.79
CA GLN A 460 -56.39 34.41 -19.14
C GLN A 460 -57.81 34.01 -19.58
N VAL A 461 -58.04 32.70 -19.69
CA VAL A 461 -59.27 32.12 -20.25
C VAL A 461 -59.75 30.99 -19.34
N SER A 462 -61.07 30.80 -19.25
CA SER A 462 -61.62 29.74 -18.39
C SER A 462 -61.14 28.34 -18.79
N ARG A 463 -60.98 27.46 -17.80
CA ARG A 463 -60.65 26.04 -18.00
C ARG A 463 -61.54 25.37 -19.05
N GLU A 464 -62.84 25.65 -19.01
CA GLU A 464 -63.81 25.08 -19.94
C GLU A 464 -63.59 25.56 -21.37
N ARG A 465 -63.18 26.82 -21.53
CA ARG A 465 -62.85 27.36 -22.85
C ARG A 465 -61.57 26.73 -23.43
N ILE A 466 -60.55 26.44 -22.61
CA ILE A 466 -59.38 25.66 -23.06
C ILE A 466 -59.78 24.23 -23.46
N ARG A 467 -60.67 23.58 -22.70
CA ARG A 467 -61.23 22.25 -23.04
C ARG A 467 -61.95 22.25 -24.39
N GLN A 468 -62.75 23.28 -24.66
CA GLN A 468 -63.43 23.45 -25.95
C GLN A 468 -62.43 23.64 -27.09
N ILE A 469 -61.40 24.47 -26.89
CA ILE A 469 -60.34 24.70 -27.88
C ILE A 469 -59.57 23.40 -28.16
N GLU A 470 -59.22 22.63 -27.12
CA GLU A 470 -58.58 21.30 -27.25
C GLU A 470 -59.45 20.35 -28.08
N ALA A 471 -60.72 20.18 -27.70
CA ALA A 471 -61.65 19.28 -28.38
C ALA A 471 -61.83 19.66 -29.86
N GLN A 472 -62.04 20.95 -30.15
CA GLN A 472 -62.18 21.45 -31.52
C GLN A 472 -60.90 21.22 -32.34
N SER A 473 -59.73 21.42 -31.73
CA SER A 473 -58.45 21.25 -32.40
C SER A 473 -58.16 19.78 -32.70
N LEU A 474 -58.42 18.88 -31.75
CA LEU A 474 -58.30 17.43 -31.95
C LEU A 474 -59.29 16.91 -33.00
N SER A 475 -60.53 17.40 -33.03
CA SER A 475 -61.51 17.04 -34.07
C SER A 475 -61.07 17.50 -35.46
N LYS A 476 -60.51 18.71 -35.59
CA LYS A 476 -59.96 19.20 -36.86
C LYS A 476 -58.76 18.36 -37.32
N LEU A 477 -57.82 18.08 -36.41
CA LEU A 477 -56.66 17.25 -36.71
C LEU A 477 -57.06 15.83 -37.09
N SER A 478 -58.00 15.20 -36.37
CA SER A 478 -58.49 13.85 -36.67
C SER A 478 -59.13 13.77 -38.06
N ARG A 479 -59.97 14.75 -38.43
CA ARG A 479 -60.60 14.80 -39.76
C ARG A 479 -59.58 14.93 -40.89
N LYS A 480 -58.51 15.69 -40.68
CA LYS A 480 -57.44 15.90 -41.68
C LYS A 480 -56.42 14.76 -41.70
N TYR A 481 -56.15 14.14 -40.55
CA TYR A 481 -55.25 12.99 -40.42
C TYR A 481 -55.77 11.75 -41.15
N HIS A 482 -57.08 11.50 -41.11
CA HIS A 482 -57.72 10.44 -41.89
C HIS A 482 -57.66 10.65 -43.42
N VAL A 483 -57.47 11.89 -43.88
CA VAL A 483 -57.23 12.20 -45.31
C VAL A 483 -55.77 11.94 -45.68
N PHE A 484 -54.84 12.18 -44.75
CA PHE A 484 -53.40 12.00 -44.92
C PHE A 484 -52.98 10.50 -45.02
N ASN A 485 -53.63 9.61 -44.25
CA ASN A 485 -53.34 8.16 -44.23
C ASN A 485 -54.08 7.33 -45.32
N ARG A 486 -54.66 7.95 -46.36
CA ARG A 486 -55.22 7.22 -47.51
C ARG A 486 -54.14 6.65 -48.46
N ILE A 487 -52.86 6.92 -48.21
CA ILE A 487 -51.74 6.25 -48.88
C ILE A 487 -51.34 5.04 -48.02
N PRO A 488 -51.39 3.81 -48.55
CA PRO A 488 -51.32 2.61 -47.74
C PRO A 488 -49.87 2.30 -47.35
N THR A 489 -49.54 2.37 -46.05
CA THR A 489 -48.38 1.65 -45.51
C THR A 489 -48.77 0.89 -44.24
N THR A 490 -48.83 -0.43 -44.43
CA THR A 490 -48.70 -1.56 -43.49
C THR A 490 -49.80 -1.84 -42.43
N LYS A 491 -50.04 -3.15 -42.27
CA LYS A 491 -51.07 -3.85 -41.48
C LYS A 491 -50.88 -3.70 -39.96
N VAL A 492 -50.86 -2.48 -39.44
CA VAL A 492 -50.92 -2.21 -38.00
C VAL A 492 -52.14 -1.36 -37.73
N LYS A 493 -52.98 -1.76 -36.77
CA LYS A 493 -54.16 -0.99 -36.33
C LYS A 493 -53.68 0.42 -35.99
N PRO A 494 -54.12 1.49 -36.69
CA PRO A 494 -53.60 2.83 -36.45
C PRO A 494 -53.99 3.27 -35.03
N LEU A 495 -52.99 3.60 -34.22
CA LEU A 495 -53.18 4.24 -32.91
C LEU A 495 -54.04 5.49 -33.07
N SER A 496 -54.98 5.74 -32.16
CA SER A 496 -55.74 6.98 -32.18
C SER A 496 -54.80 8.18 -32.00
N LEU A 497 -55.12 9.34 -32.61
CA LEU A 497 -54.29 10.56 -32.53
C LEU A 497 -53.95 10.93 -31.07
N ARG A 498 -54.87 10.65 -30.14
CA ARG A 498 -54.72 10.86 -28.70
C ARG A 498 -53.74 9.86 -28.05
N GLU A 499 -53.77 8.59 -28.45
CA GLU A 499 -52.78 7.60 -28.04
C GLU A 499 -51.40 7.90 -28.63
N LEU A 500 -51.33 8.41 -29.86
CA LEU A 500 -50.08 8.80 -30.51
C LEU A 500 -49.40 9.99 -29.80
N LEU A 501 -50.20 10.96 -29.33
CA LEU A 501 -49.74 12.08 -28.51
C LEU A 501 -49.35 11.65 -27.08
N MET A 502 -50.07 10.69 -26.46
CA MET A 502 -49.78 10.22 -25.09
C MET A 502 -48.66 9.17 -24.99
N VAL A 503 -48.56 8.24 -25.94
CA VAL A 503 -47.54 7.18 -25.95
C VAL A 503 -46.15 7.77 -26.14
N LYS A 504 -46.01 8.88 -26.88
CA LYS A 504 -44.72 9.56 -27.07
C LYS A 504 -44.26 10.40 -25.87
N ALA A 505 -45.16 10.98 -25.09
CA ALA A 505 -44.80 11.68 -23.85
C ALA A 505 -44.16 10.74 -22.80
N ARG A 506 -44.46 9.44 -22.85
CA ARG A 506 -43.92 8.42 -21.93
C ARG A 506 -42.65 7.70 -22.41
N TYR A 507 -42.32 7.71 -23.71
CA TYR A 507 -41.19 6.95 -24.25
C TYR A 507 -39.94 7.82 -24.47
N ARG A 508 -39.06 7.84 -23.46
CA ARG A 508 -37.62 8.19 -23.50
C ARG A 508 -37.25 9.58 -24.07
N PHE A 509 -37.18 10.56 -23.17
CA PHE A 509 -36.18 11.63 -23.24
C PHE A 509 -34.87 11.12 -22.61
N ILE A 510 -33.89 10.76 -23.44
CA ILE A 510 -32.49 10.63 -23.00
C ILE A 510 -31.76 11.83 -23.59
N GLN A 511 -31.22 12.65 -22.69
CA GLN A 511 -30.43 13.85 -22.91
C GLN A 511 -29.33 13.64 -23.96
N VAL A 512 -29.47 14.20 -25.17
CA VAL A 512 -28.32 14.64 -25.98
C VAL A 512 -28.79 15.80 -26.88
N ASN A 513 -28.05 16.92 -26.82
CA ASN A 513 -28.13 18.13 -27.64
C ASN A 513 -29.34 19.05 -27.46
N TRP A 514 -29.34 19.74 -26.32
CA TRP A 514 -30.25 20.83 -25.97
C TRP A 514 -29.76 22.24 -26.33
N GLN A 515 -28.57 22.41 -26.92
CA GLN A 515 -28.05 23.75 -27.23
C GLN A 515 -28.45 24.30 -28.62
N ASN A 516 -28.46 23.46 -29.67
CA ASN A 516 -28.74 23.97 -31.03
C ASN A 516 -30.23 24.11 -31.36
N ASN A 517 -31.12 23.47 -30.59
CA ASN A 517 -32.57 23.56 -30.79
C ASN A 517 -33.23 24.69 -29.97
N TYR A 518 -32.49 25.30 -29.03
CA TYR A 518 -32.98 26.41 -28.20
C TYR A 518 -33.18 27.68 -29.05
N GLU A 519 -32.19 28.03 -29.89
CA GLU A 519 -32.23 29.24 -30.72
C GLU A 519 -33.33 29.21 -31.80
N SER A 520 -33.64 28.04 -32.36
CA SER A 520 -34.62 27.92 -33.45
C SER A 520 -36.06 28.12 -32.97
N LEU A 521 -36.32 27.81 -31.70
CA LEU A 521 -37.66 27.83 -31.11
C LEU A 521 -37.87 29.03 -30.18
N GLU A 522 -36.82 29.53 -29.51
CA GLU A 522 -36.84 30.88 -28.95
C GLU A 522 -37.02 31.94 -30.03
N ARG A 523 -36.43 31.79 -31.23
CA ARG A 523 -36.74 32.68 -32.36
C ARG A 523 -38.20 32.62 -32.78
N ILE A 524 -38.84 31.46 -32.72
CA ILE A 524 -40.26 31.32 -33.09
C ILE A 524 -41.17 31.87 -31.98
N VAL A 525 -40.84 31.63 -30.71
CA VAL A 525 -41.61 32.18 -29.58
C VAL A 525 -41.39 33.68 -29.45
N SER A 526 -40.17 34.20 -29.66
CA SER A 526 -39.87 35.63 -29.66
C SER A 526 -40.45 36.36 -30.87
N LEU A 527 -40.46 35.76 -32.06
CA LEU A 527 -41.16 36.30 -33.24
C LEU A 527 -42.69 36.32 -33.05
N LEU A 528 -43.25 35.45 -32.20
CA LEU A 528 -44.69 35.40 -31.91
C LEU A 528 -45.09 36.30 -30.74
N ASP A 529 -44.22 36.48 -29.75
CA ASP A 529 -44.43 37.45 -28.66
C ASP A 529 -44.20 38.91 -29.15
N THR A 530 -43.43 39.15 -30.21
CA THR A 530 -43.28 40.48 -30.85
C THR A 530 -44.45 40.84 -31.76
N GLU A 531 -45.11 39.87 -32.41
CA GLU A 531 -46.34 40.11 -33.20
C GLU A 531 -47.54 40.49 -32.32
N GLU A 532 -47.63 40.00 -31.07
CA GLU A 532 -48.66 40.45 -30.12
C GLU A 532 -48.39 41.87 -29.59
N ASN A 533 -47.12 42.30 -29.53
CA ASN A 533 -46.78 43.68 -29.17
C ASN A 533 -46.93 44.68 -30.33
N SER A 534 -46.83 44.23 -31.59
CA SER A 534 -47.00 45.11 -32.76
C SER A 534 -48.46 45.35 -33.13
N GLN A 535 -49.40 44.48 -32.74
CA GLN A 535 -50.84 44.75 -32.90
C GLN A 535 -51.40 45.80 -31.92
N ASN A 536 -50.60 46.25 -30.95
CA ASN A 536 -50.95 47.34 -30.04
C ASN A 536 -50.21 48.68 -30.32
N GLY A 537 -49.53 48.82 -31.46
CA GLY A 537 -48.89 50.09 -31.84
C GLY A 537 -48.65 50.22 -33.35
N ILE A 538 -49.58 50.88 -34.06
CA ILE A 538 -49.41 51.23 -35.47
C ILE A 538 -48.31 52.31 -35.58
N THR A 539 -47.15 51.97 -36.16
CA THR A 539 -46.27 52.80 -37.05
C THR A 539 -44.85 52.22 -37.05
N GLY A 540 -44.25 52.06 -38.23
CA GLY A 540 -42.79 52.01 -38.38
C GLY A 540 -42.25 50.81 -39.16
N LEU A 541 -42.09 51.02 -40.47
CA LEU A 541 -41.00 50.55 -41.35
C LEU A 541 -40.61 49.05 -41.40
N TYR A 542 -40.67 48.57 -42.66
CA TYR A 542 -40.14 47.36 -43.30
C TYR A 542 -40.93 46.06 -43.22
#